data_AF-A0A135UYX6-F1
#
_entry.id   AF-A0A135UYX6-F1
#
_cell.length_a   1.000
_cell.length_b   1.000
_cell.length_c   1.000
_cell.angle_alpha   90.00
_cell.angle_beta   90.00
_cell.angle_gamma   90.00
#
_symmetry.space_group_name_H-M   'P 1'
#
loop_
_entity.id
_entity.type
_entity.pdbx_description
1 polymer ?
#
loop_
_entity_poly.entity_id
_entity_poly.type
_entity_poly.pdbx_seq_one_letter_code
_entity_poly.pdbx_strand_id
1 'polypeptide(L)'
;MARSNQLLFTIFLALTTGINAAPQVGASKVVARAEPAEFEAQTKAGPGGSDFKDSAHFRVYAGASSADDSLAMLEGAYECFVNTLGWRSSGLSFNEGSDNGPYYKTNVYSVSKLEGAAGVMHSEQESGAGWLEVVDTYLATPGVTIHEYGHALHYHQRTWVDQERTGAWWETVANWVADTYNTSPLCADARTKHKSPEGRTEFEVNKVLGDSFQVIVDGTVDSGNYYQAWPFLTYLTNNPDNIAGLGKDTLHQMMLQYEANSNETPLHTLDRVASNTTAAEIVGKYWAHMAYVDIGHDQAQEIFNQAKDSVNFANVDKSGDGYKVKSARAPRYMGANIMPLTTSGGKVDVKITSAGEFTAHLAIKGASSVRYVQLANGAGSAEVASGEEASLVVANTPKTLILYNGFQLASSDANKGLDYSFTLTGATVA
;
A
#
# COMPACT_ATOMS: atom_id res chain seq x y z
N MET A 1 14.27 -10.56 -32.67
CA MET A 1 15.35 -9.55 -32.66
C MET A 1 15.24 -8.80 -31.35
N ALA A 2 16.23 -9.02 -30.48
CA ALA A 2 16.29 -8.47 -29.14
C ALA A 2 16.49 -6.96 -29.16
N ARG A 3 15.79 -6.23 -28.28
CA ARG A 3 16.24 -4.93 -27.79
C ARG A 3 15.96 -4.82 -26.29
N SER A 4 17.05 -4.47 -25.63
CA SER A 4 17.26 -4.23 -24.21
C SER A 4 16.52 -2.98 -23.74
N ASN A 5 15.67 -3.10 -22.71
CA ASN A 5 15.11 -1.98 -21.98
C ASN A 5 15.93 -1.79 -20.69
N GLN A 6 16.88 -0.86 -20.73
CA GLN A 6 17.52 -0.31 -19.54
C GLN A 6 16.84 1.03 -19.26
N LEU A 7 15.95 1.08 -18.25
CA LEU A 7 15.67 2.34 -17.57
C LEU A 7 16.77 2.55 -16.53
N LEU A 8 17.60 3.57 -16.75
CA LEU A 8 18.65 4.01 -15.85
C LEU A 8 18.03 4.77 -14.68
N PHE A 9 17.85 4.09 -13.54
CA PHE A 9 17.81 4.76 -12.24
C PHE A 9 19.23 5.25 -11.91
N THR A 10 19.43 6.56 -11.86
CA THR A 10 20.71 7.14 -11.47
C THR A 10 20.72 7.28 -9.94
N ILE A 11 21.34 6.33 -9.24
CA ILE A 11 21.57 6.38 -7.78
C ILE A 11 22.97 6.97 -7.54
N PHE A 12 23.05 8.10 -6.83
CA PHE A 12 24.31 8.67 -6.36
C PHE A 12 24.76 7.97 -5.07
N LEU A 13 25.89 7.24 -5.14
CA LEU A 13 26.62 6.73 -3.98
C LEU A 13 27.59 7.83 -3.48
N ALA A 14 27.45 8.28 -2.24
CA ALA A 14 28.48 9.06 -1.56
C ALA A 14 28.98 8.32 -0.32
N LEU A 15 30.25 7.91 -0.35
CA LEU A 15 30.99 7.36 0.77
C LEU A 15 31.15 8.40 1.89
N THR A 16 30.83 8.04 3.13
CA THR A 16 31.30 8.77 4.31
C THR A 16 32.07 7.83 5.25
N THR A 17 33.32 8.20 5.52
CA THR A 17 34.19 7.57 6.51
C THR A 17 33.76 7.99 7.90
N GLY A 18 33.54 7.01 8.78
CA GLY A 18 33.09 7.21 10.15
C GLY A 18 34.13 7.89 11.05
N ILE A 19 33.63 8.74 11.94
CA ILE A 19 34.31 9.14 13.18
C ILE A 19 33.24 9.17 14.27
N ASN A 20 33.51 8.46 15.37
CA ASN A 20 32.62 8.33 16.53
C ASN A 20 32.20 9.69 17.10
N ALA A 21 30.90 9.95 17.23
CA ALA A 21 30.35 11.15 17.87
C ALA A 21 30.04 10.88 19.36
N ALA A 22 30.57 11.76 20.21
CA ALA A 22 30.20 11.91 21.62
C ALA A 22 28.78 12.55 21.74
N PRO A 23 28.10 12.46 22.89
CA PRO A 23 26.68 12.80 22.99
C PRO A 23 26.45 14.31 22.78
N GLN A 24 25.70 14.68 21.74
CA GLN A 24 25.32 16.07 21.51
C GLN A 24 24.17 16.50 22.43
N VAL A 25 24.42 17.62 23.10
CA VAL A 25 23.45 18.44 23.82
C VAL A 25 22.26 18.76 22.90
N GLY A 26 21.04 18.51 23.38
CA GLY A 26 19.81 18.59 22.59
C GLY A 26 19.67 19.91 21.82
N ALA A 27 19.49 19.80 20.51
CA ALA A 27 19.16 20.92 19.65
C ALA A 27 17.85 21.59 20.13
N SER A 28 17.87 22.91 20.25
CA SER A 28 16.66 23.71 20.44
C SER A 28 15.64 23.34 19.37
N LYS A 29 14.47 22.81 19.77
CA LYS A 29 13.35 22.57 18.86
C LYS A 29 12.95 23.90 18.24
N VAL A 30 13.35 24.12 16.99
CA VAL A 30 12.83 25.21 16.17
C VAL A 30 11.36 24.90 15.95
N VAL A 31 10.48 25.75 16.49
CA VAL A 31 9.03 25.60 16.33
C VAL A 31 8.68 25.94 14.88
N ALA A 32 8.01 25.02 14.19
CA ALA A 32 7.49 25.28 12.84
C ALA A 32 6.59 26.53 12.87
N ARG A 33 6.71 27.39 11.85
CA ARG A 33 5.81 28.54 11.70
C ARG A 33 4.37 28.02 11.58
N ALA A 34 3.41 28.75 12.14
CA ALA A 34 2.01 28.40 11.96
C ALA A 34 1.68 28.37 10.46
N GLU A 35 1.01 27.30 10.03
CA GLU A 35 0.61 27.11 8.64
C GLU A 35 -0.35 28.22 8.20
N PRO A 36 -0.03 28.98 7.13
CA PRO A 36 -0.89 30.05 6.65
C PRO A 36 -2.07 29.49 5.84
N ALA A 37 -3.18 30.23 5.79
CA ALA A 37 -4.34 29.84 4.99
C ALA A 37 -4.09 29.85 3.47
N GLU A 38 -3.03 30.54 3.02
CA GLU A 38 -2.59 30.54 1.63
C GLU A 38 -1.07 30.45 1.59
N PHE A 39 -0.56 29.54 0.76
CA PHE A 39 0.87 29.28 0.62
C PHE A 39 1.51 30.22 -0.40
N GLU A 40 2.79 30.51 -0.22
CA GLU A 40 3.58 31.29 -1.16
C GLU A 40 3.78 30.51 -2.47
N ALA A 41 3.93 31.20 -3.59
CA ALA A 41 4.22 30.55 -4.85
C ALA A 41 5.58 29.83 -4.81
N GLN A 42 5.63 28.56 -5.21
CA GLN A 42 6.90 27.86 -5.42
C GLN A 42 7.47 28.23 -6.80
N THR A 43 8.51 29.05 -6.86
CA THR A 43 9.11 29.50 -8.14
C THR A 43 10.34 28.70 -8.55
N LYS A 44 10.80 27.76 -7.72
CA LYS A 44 12.05 27.02 -7.96
C LYS A 44 11.83 25.58 -8.42
N ALA A 45 10.63 25.02 -8.24
CA ALA A 45 10.33 23.63 -8.55
C ALA A 45 9.54 23.50 -9.86
N GLY A 46 10.09 22.76 -10.82
CA GLY A 46 9.51 22.53 -12.15
C GLY A 46 9.86 23.58 -13.21
N PRO A 47 9.34 23.45 -14.44
CA PRO A 47 9.72 24.29 -15.58
C PRO A 47 9.21 25.75 -15.49
N GLY A 48 8.35 26.06 -14.52
CA GLY A 48 7.73 27.38 -14.40
C GLY A 48 6.74 27.69 -15.51
N GLY A 49 6.39 28.97 -15.66
CA GLY A 49 5.41 29.44 -16.64
C GLY A 49 4.62 30.63 -16.15
N SER A 50 3.89 31.28 -17.05
CA SER A 50 2.99 32.41 -16.74
C SER A 50 1.51 32.07 -16.85
N ASP A 51 1.17 30.94 -17.46
CA ASP A 51 -0.20 30.43 -17.55
C ASP A 51 -0.42 29.41 -16.42
N PHE A 52 -1.02 29.87 -15.33
CA PHE A 52 -1.31 29.03 -14.18
C PHE A 52 -2.58 29.49 -13.46
N LYS A 53 -3.13 28.58 -12.67
CA LYS A 53 -4.20 28.85 -11.71
C LYS A 53 -3.77 28.39 -10.32
N ASP A 54 -4.10 29.20 -9.32
CA ASP A 54 -3.80 28.94 -7.92
C ASP A 54 -5.05 28.54 -7.14
N SER A 55 -4.84 27.65 -6.17
CA SER A 55 -5.68 27.47 -4.99
C SER A 55 -4.87 27.84 -3.74
N ALA A 56 -5.33 27.54 -2.53
CA ALA A 56 -4.62 27.88 -1.30
C ALA A 56 -3.22 27.21 -1.24
N HIS A 57 -3.16 25.92 -1.54
CA HIS A 57 -1.98 25.06 -1.36
C HIS A 57 -1.36 24.58 -2.67
N PHE A 58 -2.00 24.82 -3.82
CA PHE A 58 -1.56 24.28 -5.12
C PHE A 58 -1.53 25.34 -6.21
N ARG A 59 -0.67 25.07 -7.21
CA ARG A 59 -0.62 25.80 -8.47
C ARG A 59 -0.64 24.83 -9.63
N VAL A 60 -1.59 24.98 -10.55
CA VAL A 60 -1.69 24.19 -11.78
C VAL A 60 -1.27 25.05 -12.97
N TYR A 61 -0.21 24.64 -13.67
CA TYR A 61 0.29 25.25 -14.90
C TYR A 61 -0.35 24.62 -16.14
N ALA A 62 -0.69 25.45 -17.12
CA ALA A 62 -1.22 25.02 -18.42
C ALA A 62 -2.44 24.08 -18.35
N GLY A 63 -3.23 24.13 -17.27
CA GLY A 63 -4.30 23.17 -17.02
C GLY A 63 -5.60 23.40 -17.80
N ALA A 64 -5.67 24.46 -18.62
CA ALA A 64 -6.83 24.82 -19.43
C ALA A 64 -8.16 24.72 -18.64
N SER A 65 -9.18 24.06 -19.18
CA SER A 65 -10.48 23.87 -18.52
C SER A 65 -10.46 22.90 -17.34
N SER A 66 -9.42 22.07 -17.20
CA SER A 66 -9.30 21.06 -16.16
C SER A 66 -8.64 21.59 -14.88
N ALA A 67 -8.09 22.81 -14.90
CA ALA A 67 -7.38 23.39 -13.77
C ALA A 67 -8.26 23.50 -12.52
N ASP A 68 -9.52 23.91 -12.66
CA ASP A 68 -10.44 24.06 -11.52
C ASP A 68 -10.76 22.74 -10.83
N ASP A 69 -11.11 21.72 -11.61
CA ASP A 69 -11.43 20.40 -11.08
C ASP A 69 -10.20 19.75 -10.45
N SER A 70 -9.01 19.99 -11.03
CA SER A 70 -7.73 19.52 -10.50
C SER A 70 -7.38 20.17 -9.16
N LEU A 71 -7.47 21.50 -9.08
CA LEU A 71 -7.25 22.22 -7.83
C LEU A 71 -8.27 21.81 -6.75
N ALA A 72 -9.54 21.60 -7.13
CA ALA A 72 -10.57 21.17 -6.20
C ALA A 72 -10.24 19.81 -5.56
N MET A 73 -9.85 18.81 -6.35
CA MET A 73 -9.49 17.51 -5.81
C MET A 73 -8.19 17.52 -5.01
N LEU A 74 -7.19 18.30 -5.43
CA LEU A 74 -5.92 18.45 -4.70
C LEU A 74 -6.13 19.11 -3.33
N GLU A 75 -6.95 20.17 -3.27
CA GLU A 75 -7.34 20.79 -1.99
C GLU A 75 -8.14 19.83 -1.10
N GLY A 76 -9.03 19.02 -1.68
CA GLY A 76 -9.71 17.96 -0.96
C GLY A 76 -8.74 16.91 -0.39
N ALA A 77 -7.74 16.49 -1.17
CA ALA A 77 -6.73 15.55 -0.69
C ALA A 77 -5.85 16.17 0.40
N TYR A 78 -5.45 17.43 0.26
CA TYR A 78 -4.74 18.17 1.30
C TYR A 78 -5.53 18.22 2.61
N GLU A 79 -6.80 18.61 2.55
CA GLU A 79 -7.68 18.64 3.72
C GLU A 79 -7.80 17.25 4.38
N CYS A 80 -7.90 16.18 3.58
CA CYS A 80 -7.97 14.83 4.13
C CYS A 80 -6.64 14.41 4.78
N PHE A 81 -5.54 14.38 4.03
CA PHE A 81 -4.30 13.77 4.52
C PHE A 81 -3.55 14.67 5.49
N VAL A 82 -3.44 15.97 5.20
CA VAL A 82 -2.68 16.90 6.03
C VAL A 82 -3.52 17.37 7.22
N ASN A 83 -4.69 17.96 6.96
CA ASN A 83 -5.47 18.59 8.04
C ASN A 83 -6.20 17.55 8.92
N THR A 84 -6.71 16.47 8.33
CA THR A 84 -7.51 15.48 9.08
C THR A 84 -6.66 14.31 9.59
N LEU A 85 -5.79 13.75 8.74
CA LEU A 85 -4.94 12.60 9.09
C LEU A 85 -3.56 12.99 9.62
N GLY A 86 -3.24 14.29 9.67
CA GLY A 86 -2.04 14.81 10.34
C GLY A 86 -0.74 14.57 9.58
N TRP A 87 -0.80 14.22 8.29
CA TRP A 87 0.40 14.06 7.48
C TRP A 87 1.18 15.37 7.40
N ARG A 88 2.49 15.28 7.21
CA ARG A 88 3.33 16.47 7.06
C ARG A 88 2.91 17.25 5.80
N SER A 89 2.73 18.56 5.96
CA SER A 89 2.39 19.45 4.85
C SER A 89 3.41 19.35 3.72
N SER A 90 2.91 19.15 2.51
CA SER A 90 3.68 19.16 1.26
C SER A 90 4.22 20.54 0.89
N GLY A 91 3.77 21.59 1.57
CA GLY A 91 4.28 22.95 1.37
C GLY A 91 5.55 23.28 2.15
N LEU A 92 5.98 22.41 3.05
CA LEU A 92 7.24 22.58 3.76
C LEU A 92 8.40 21.94 3.00
N SER A 93 9.60 22.51 3.09
CA SER A 93 10.80 21.92 2.48
C SER A 93 11.10 20.52 3.02
N PHE A 94 11.44 19.58 2.15
CA PHE A 94 12.03 18.30 2.53
C PHE A 94 13.33 18.48 3.31
N ASN A 95 14.14 19.49 2.98
CA ASN A 95 15.47 19.67 3.55
C ASN A 95 15.39 20.09 5.03
N GLU A 96 16.17 19.41 5.88
CA GLU A 96 16.29 19.77 7.30
C GLU A 96 16.84 21.19 7.45
N GLY A 97 16.26 21.97 8.36
CA GLY A 97 16.70 23.34 8.65
C GLY A 97 16.03 24.43 7.80
N SER A 98 15.33 24.06 6.73
CA SER A 98 14.43 24.93 5.95
C SER A 98 12.96 24.49 6.01
N ASP A 99 12.63 23.65 6.98
CA ASP A 99 11.39 22.90 7.09
C ASP A 99 10.41 23.44 8.13
N ASN A 100 10.72 24.61 8.67
CA ASN A 100 9.89 25.37 9.59
C ASN A 100 9.12 26.50 8.89
N GLY A 101 9.10 26.51 7.56
CA GLY A 101 8.51 27.53 6.70
C GLY A 101 9.56 28.46 6.07
N PRO A 102 9.18 29.29 5.09
CA PRO A 102 7.82 29.54 4.60
C PRO A 102 7.18 28.33 3.89
N TYR A 103 5.85 28.35 3.82
CA TYR A 103 5.06 27.30 3.15
C TYR A 103 4.85 27.67 1.69
N TYR A 104 5.09 26.73 0.79
CA TYR A 104 5.01 26.93 -0.65
C TYR A 104 3.95 26.05 -1.29
N LYS A 105 3.26 26.55 -2.32
CA LYS A 105 2.29 25.77 -3.10
C LYS A 105 2.99 24.59 -3.78
N THR A 106 2.35 23.43 -3.82
CA THR A 106 2.81 22.31 -4.66
C THR A 106 2.46 22.62 -6.12
N ASN A 107 3.46 22.59 -7.00
CA ASN A 107 3.27 22.86 -8.43
C ASN A 107 2.83 21.58 -9.17
N VAL A 108 1.87 21.74 -10.08
CA VAL A 108 1.37 20.69 -10.97
C VAL A 108 1.44 21.22 -12.41
N TYR A 109 2.10 20.50 -13.29
CA TYR A 109 2.27 20.87 -14.69
C TYR A 109 1.45 19.94 -15.59
N SER A 110 0.50 20.51 -16.32
CA SER A 110 -0.20 19.80 -17.39
C SER A 110 0.74 19.67 -18.59
N VAL A 111 1.02 18.45 -19.02
CA VAL A 111 1.95 18.16 -20.14
C VAL A 111 1.25 17.34 -21.22
N SER A 112 1.64 17.52 -22.48
CA SER A 112 1.00 16.82 -23.60
C SER A 112 1.25 15.31 -23.66
N LYS A 113 2.33 14.84 -23.03
CA LYS A 113 2.71 13.42 -22.97
C LYS A 113 3.80 13.18 -21.92
N LEU A 114 3.82 11.97 -21.39
CA LEU A 114 4.93 11.36 -20.67
C LEU A 114 5.22 9.99 -21.30
N GLU A 115 6.47 9.55 -21.28
CA GLU A 115 6.84 8.25 -21.84
C GLU A 115 6.45 7.12 -20.88
N GLY A 116 5.32 6.46 -21.15
CA GLY A 116 4.89 5.27 -20.42
C GLY A 116 4.19 5.52 -19.08
N ALA A 117 3.86 6.77 -18.75
CA ALA A 117 3.17 7.14 -17.51
C ALA A 117 2.04 8.16 -17.77
N ALA A 118 1.07 8.23 -16.86
CA ALA A 118 -0.01 9.23 -16.88
C ALA A 118 0.33 10.47 -16.03
N GLY A 119 1.23 10.31 -15.05
CA GLY A 119 1.81 11.37 -14.25
C GLY A 119 3.18 10.95 -13.73
N VAL A 120 3.87 11.90 -13.09
CA VAL A 120 5.10 11.65 -12.35
C VAL A 120 5.31 12.74 -11.30
N MET A 121 5.77 12.35 -10.11
CA MET A 121 6.32 13.27 -9.11
C MET A 121 7.83 13.44 -9.30
N HIS A 122 8.28 14.69 -9.27
CA HIS A 122 9.68 15.08 -9.27
C HIS A 122 10.04 15.80 -7.97
N SER A 123 11.32 15.73 -7.58
CA SER A 123 11.86 16.51 -6.47
C SER A 123 12.81 17.59 -6.97
N GLU A 124 12.84 18.73 -6.30
CA GLU A 124 13.82 19.79 -6.53
C GLU A 124 14.74 19.90 -5.31
N GLN A 125 16.02 19.63 -5.53
CA GLN A 125 17.00 19.40 -4.47
C GLN A 125 17.26 20.64 -3.60
N GLU A 126 17.33 21.84 -4.18
CA GLU A 126 17.72 23.04 -3.43
C GLU A 126 16.61 23.53 -2.48
N SER A 127 15.38 23.59 -2.98
CA SER A 127 14.20 23.98 -2.19
C SER A 127 13.64 22.82 -1.37
N GLY A 128 13.96 21.57 -1.72
CA GLY A 128 13.37 20.38 -1.13
C GLY A 128 11.88 20.24 -1.45
N ALA A 129 11.40 20.81 -2.55
CA ALA A 129 10.00 20.75 -2.94
C ALA A 129 9.72 19.54 -3.84
N GLY A 130 8.59 18.88 -3.63
CA GLY A 130 7.99 17.98 -4.62
C GLY A 130 7.12 18.77 -5.60
N TRP A 131 7.09 18.35 -6.87
CA TRP A 131 6.23 18.91 -7.91
C TRP A 131 5.80 17.82 -8.90
N LEU A 132 4.68 18.03 -9.60
CA LEU A 132 4.02 16.99 -10.39
C LEU A 132 4.00 17.35 -11.87
N GLU A 133 4.17 16.37 -12.76
CA GLU A 133 3.71 16.44 -14.14
C GLU A 133 2.55 15.47 -14.32
N VAL A 134 1.49 15.91 -15.01
CA VAL A 134 0.34 15.06 -15.31
C VAL A 134 -0.03 15.28 -16.78
N VAL A 135 -0.27 14.18 -17.51
CA VAL A 135 -0.73 14.28 -18.89
C VAL A 135 -2.10 14.95 -18.90
N ASP A 136 -2.30 15.91 -19.80
CA ASP A 136 -3.45 16.84 -19.83
C ASP A 136 -4.80 16.12 -19.74
N THR A 137 -4.95 14.96 -20.41
CA THR A 137 -6.18 14.17 -20.39
C THR A 137 -6.53 13.58 -19.01
N TYR A 138 -5.56 13.48 -18.10
CA TYR A 138 -5.71 12.90 -16.76
C TYR A 138 -5.59 13.94 -15.65
N LEU A 139 -5.41 15.22 -15.97
CA LEU A 139 -5.19 16.29 -14.99
C LEU A 139 -6.33 16.44 -13.98
N ALA A 140 -7.56 16.10 -14.37
CA ALA A 140 -8.75 16.08 -13.52
C ALA A 140 -9.19 14.65 -13.12
N THR A 141 -8.31 13.66 -13.24
CA THR A 141 -8.57 12.27 -12.85
C THR A 141 -7.94 12.00 -11.48
N PRO A 142 -8.75 11.77 -10.42
CA PRO A 142 -8.23 11.55 -9.07
C PRO A 142 -7.23 10.40 -8.98
N GLY A 143 -7.51 9.27 -9.64
CA GLY A 143 -6.62 8.10 -9.68
C GLY A 143 -5.21 8.38 -10.19
N VAL A 144 -5.03 9.43 -11.01
CA VAL A 144 -3.71 9.85 -11.51
C VAL A 144 -3.15 11.01 -10.69
N THR A 145 -3.86 12.13 -10.62
CA THR A 145 -3.29 13.35 -10.02
C THR A 145 -3.14 13.23 -8.50
N ILE A 146 -4.08 12.55 -7.82
CA ILE A 146 -3.96 12.32 -6.37
C ILE A 146 -2.95 11.21 -6.08
N HIS A 147 -2.73 10.27 -6.99
CA HIS A 147 -1.62 9.32 -6.91
C HIS A 147 -0.28 10.07 -6.92
N GLU A 148 -0.05 10.96 -7.89
CA GLU A 148 1.18 11.76 -7.94
C GLU A 148 1.33 12.66 -6.71
N TYR A 149 0.22 13.21 -6.21
CA TYR A 149 0.23 13.94 -4.94
C TYR A 149 0.55 13.03 -3.75
N GLY A 150 0.15 11.75 -3.77
CA GLY A 150 0.53 10.74 -2.81
C GLY A 150 2.05 10.53 -2.75
N HIS A 151 2.73 10.53 -3.89
CA HIS A 151 4.20 10.54 -3.94
C HIS A 151 4.78 11.80 -3.28
N ALA A 152 4.21 12.98 -3.53
CA ALA A 152 4.66 14.22 -2.89
C ALA A 152 4.45 14.20 -1.36
N LEU A 153 3.28 13.74 -0.89
CA LEU A 153 3.00 13.53 0.53
C LEU A 153 3.99 12.58 1.17
N HIS A 154 4.26 11.44 0.52
CA HIS A 154 5.21 10.45 0.98
C HIS A 154 6.64 11.02 1.05
N TYR A 155 7.11 11.67 -0.01
CA TYR A 155 8.43 12.31 -0.05
C TYR A 155 8.62 13.27 1.13
N HIS A 156 7.61 14.09 1.41
CA HIS A 156 7.65 15.06 2.49
C HIS A 156 7.62 14.46 3.90
N GLN A 157 7.32 13.17 4.06
CA GLN A 157 7.45 12.46 5.33
C GLN A 157 8.88 11.99 5.63
N ARG A 158 9.78 12.05 4.64
CA ARG A 158 11.25 11.83 4.72
C ARG A 158 11.74 10.43 5.06
N THR A 159 11.18 9.77 6.07
CA THR A 159 11.85 8.62 6.70
C THR A 159 11.99 7.41 5.78
N TRP A 160 11.07 7.24 4.83
CA TRP A 160 11.11 6.19 3.82
C TRP A 160 11.84 6.61 2.53
N VAL A 161 12.40 7.83 2.49
CA VAL A 161 13.18 8.35 1.36
C VAL A 161 14.64 7.89 1.48
N ASP A 162 15.26 7.65 0.33
CA ASP A 162 16.62 7.12 0.20
C ASP A 162 16.84 5.75 0.89
N GLN A 163 15.78 4.95 1.00
CA GLN A 163 15.84 3.58 1.52
C GLN A 163 15.48 2.59 0.39
N GLU A 164 16.46 1.81 -0.08
CA GLU A 164 16.25 0.85 -1.17
C GLU A 164 15.10 -0.13 -0.89
N ARG A 165 14.88 -0.52 0.37
CA ARG A 165 13.87 -1.51 0.77
C ARG A 165 12.46 -0.94 0.94
N THR A 166 12.30 0.37 0.96
CA THR A 166 10.98 1.02 0.90
C THR A 166 10.59 1.34 -0.53
N GLY A 167 11.52 1.39 -1.49
CA GLY A 167 11.28 1.86 -2.85
C GLY A 167 10.05 1.27 -3.54
N ALA A 168 9.86 -0.06 -3.48
CA ALA A 168 8.69 -0.69 -4.11
C ALA A 168 7.36 -0.31 -3.44
N TRP A 169 7.39 0.13 -2.18
CA TRP A 169 6.20 0.56 -1.45
C TRP A 169 5.71 1.96 -1.84
N TRP A 170 6.53 2.75 -2.55
CA TRP A 170 6.14 4.11 -2.95
C TRP A 170 4.87 4.11 -3.80
N GLU A 171 4.80 3.24 -4.82
CA GLU A 171 3.59 3.10 -5.64
C GLU A 171 2.40 2.55 -4.85
N THR A 172 2.67 1.63 -3.91
CA THR A 172 1.63 1.09 -3.03
C THR A 172 1.00 2.19 -2.18
N VAL A 173 1.83 3.09 -1.64
CA VAL A 173 1.39 4.24 -0.85
C VAL A 173 0.63 5.24 -1.73
N ALA A 174 1.16 5.59 -2.91
CA ALA A 174 0.52 6.52 -3.81
C ALA A 174 -0.87 6.03 -4.27
N ASN A 175 -1.01 4.75 -4.63
CA ASN A 175 -2.30 4.14 -4.92
C ASN A 175 -3.23 4.09 -3.72
N TRP A 176 -2.71 3.83 -2.51
CA TRP A 176 -3.51 3.92 -1.30
C TRP A 176 -4.03 5.35 -1.04
N VAL A 177 -3.21 6.37 -1.24
CA VAL A 177 -3.61 7.79 -1.10
C VAL A 177 -4.72 8.11 -2.11
N ALA A 178 -4.54 7.74 -3.38
CA ALA A 178 -5.51 7.97 -4.44
C ALA A 178 -6.85 7.26 -4.15
N ASP A 179 -6.81 5.96 -3.88
CA ASP A 179 -8.01 5.18 -3.61
C ASP A 179 -8.72 5.65 -2.33
N THR A 180 -7.99 5.89 -1.24
CA THR A 180 -8.55 6.41 0.02
C THR A 180 -9.22 7.76 -0.19
N TYR A 181 -8.58 8.69 -0.91
CA TYR A 181 -9.21 9.96 -1.25
C TYR A 181 -10.47 9.76 -2.09
N ASN A 182 -10.46 8.84 -3.04
CA ASN A 182 -11.53 8.68 -4.01
C ASN A 182 -12.76 7.97 -3.44
N THR A 183 -12.56 6.98 -2.56
CA THR A 183 -13.60 6.03 -2.14
C THR A 183 -13.89 6.06 -0.64
N SER A 184 -12.88 6.36 0.19
CA SER A 184 -13.01 6.13 1.64
C SER A 184 -13.93 7.16 2.30
N PRO A 185 -14.76 6.75 3.27
CA PRO A 185 -15.46 7.67 4.17
C PRO A 185 -14.52 8.61 4.94
N LEU A 186 -13.24 8.25 5.11
CA LEU A 186 -12.24 9.09 5.78
C LEU A 186 -12.06 10.45 5.11
N CYS A 187 -12.19 10.50 3.78
CA CYS A 187 -12.04 11.74 3.02
C CYS A 187 -13.39 12.31 2.53
N ALA A 188 -14.54 11.77 2.97
CA ALA A 188 -15.85 12.19 2.47
C ALA A 188 -16.18 13.66 2.77
N ASP A 189 -15.85 14.14 3.98
CA ASP A 189 -16.07 15.54 4.36
C ASP A 189 -15.19 16.49 3.54
N ALA A 190 -13.92 16.12 3.32
CA ALA A 190 -12.98 16.87 2.50
C ALA A 190 -13.44 16.93 1.03
N ARG A 191 -13.82 15.79 0.45
CA ARG A 191 -14.43 15.69 -0.88
C ARG A 191 -15.65 16.61 -1.00
N THR A 192 -16.56 16.55 -0.04
CA THR A 192 -17.78 17.39 -0.02
C THR A 192 -17.45 18.88 0.05
N LYS A 193 -16.55 19.28 0.96
CA LYS A 193 -16.10 20.67 1.14
C LYS A 193 -15.53 21.26 -0.15
N HIS A 194 -14.78 20.45 -0.89
CA HIS A 194 -14.12 20.85 -2.14
C HIS A 194 -14.90 20.46 -3.41
N LYS A 195 -16.18 20.05 -3.27
CA LYS A 195 -17.08 19.70 -4.39
C LYS A 195 -16.52 18.61 -5.32
N SER A 196 -15.71 17.71 -4.79
CA SER A 196 -15.19 16.55 -5.49
C SER A 196 -16.09 15.35 -5.17
N PRO A 197 -16.73 14.70 -6.15
CA PRO A 197 -17.59 13.54 -5.89
C PRO A 197 -16.77 12.31 -5.46
N GLU A 198 -17.41 11.36 -4.79
CA GLU A 198 -16.85 10.00 -4.62
C GLU A 198 -16.69 9.34 -5.99
N GLY A 199 -15.53 8.72 -6.23
CA GLY A 199 -15.24 8.00 -7.46
C GLY A 199 -15.34 6.49 -7.30
N ARG A 200 -14.65 5.76 -8.20
CA ARG A 200 -14.56 4.30 -8.18
C ARG A 200 -13.17 3.85 -7.77
N THR A 201 -13.11 2.76 -7.00
CA THR A 201 -11.86 2.09 -6.66
C THR A 201 -11.14 1.54 -7.90
N GLU A 202 -9.82 1.51 -7.84
CA GLU A 202 -8.95 0.87 -8.85
C GLU A 202 -8.62 -0.59 -8.48
N PHE A 203 -9.44 -1.22 -7.64
CA PHE A 203 -9.20 -2.57 -7.15
C PHE A 203 -9.18 -3.62 -8.27
N GLU A 204 -7.98 -4.11 -8.59
CA GLU A 204 -7.74 -5.17 -9.57
C GLU A 204 -7.87 -6.57 -8.93
N VAL A 205 -9.10 -7.02 -8.69
CA VAL A 205 -9.41 -8.28 -7.99
C VAL A 205 -8.63 -9.50 -8.50
N ASN A 206 -8.50 -9.65 -9.82
CA ASN A 206 -7.81 -10.79 -10.43
C ASN A 206 -6.29 -10.74 -10.18
N LYS A 207 -5.70 -9.54 -10.15
CA LYS A 207 -4.30 -9.38 -9.82
C LYS A 207 -4.06 -9.64 -8.33
N VAL A 208 -4.81 -8.96 -7.46
CA VAL A 208 -4.61 -9.04 -6.00
C VAL A 208 -4.85 -10.44 -5.46
N LEU A 209 -5.94 -11.10 -5.84
CA LEU A 209 -6.28 -12.43 -5.32
C LEU A 209 -5.65 -13.56 -6.15
N GLY A 210 -5.65 -13.42 -7.48
CA GLY A 210 -5.09 -14.43 -8.39
C GLY A 210 -3.59 -14.58 -8.28
N ASP A 211 -2.87 -13.49 -7.94
CA ASP A 211 -1.43 -13.49 -7.67
C ASP A 211 -1.09 -13.34 -6.17
N SER A 212 -2.03 -13.63 -5.27
CA SER A 212 -1.84 -13.53 -3.81
C SER A 212 -0.64 -14.32 -3.27
N PHE A 213 -0.12 -15.29 -4.03
CA PHE A 213 1.08 -16.07 -3.70
C PHE A 213 2.40 -15.31 -3.89
N GLN A 214 2.39 -14.14 -4.54
CA GLN A 214 3.57 -13.28 -4.69
C GLN A 214 4.03 -12.70 -3.34
N VAL A 215 5.20 -12.05 -3.32
CA VAL A 215 5.63 -11.27 -2.16
C VAL A 215 4.59 -10.16 -1.91
N ILE A 216 4.29 -9.83 -0.64
CA ILE A 216 3.26 -8.83 -0.28
C ILE A 216 3.38 -7.53 -1.09
N VAL A 217 4.62 -7.08 -1.31
CA VAL A 217 4.97 -6.03 -2.26
C VAL A 217 6.11 -6.52 -3.14
N ASP A 218 5.79 -6.80 -4.40
CA ASP A 218 6.65 -7.31 -5.45
C ASP A 218 6.80 -6.24 -6.54
N GLY A 219 8.01 -5.70 -6.67
CA GLY A 219 8.38 -4.68 -7.66
C GLY A 219 8.93 -5.26 -8.97
N THR A 220 8.84 -6.57 -9.19
CA THR A 220 9.40 -7.20 -10.39
C THR A 220 8.76 -6.61 -11.65
N VAL A 221 9.58 -6.18 -12.60
CA VAL A 221 9.13 -5.61 -13.88
C VAL A 221 8.16 -6.59 -14.58
N ASP A 222 7.09 -6.04 -15.16
CA ASP A 222 6.03 -6.73 -15.91
C ASP A 222 5.16 -7.76 -15.14
N SER A 223 5.51 -8.11 -13.89
CA SER A 223 4.86 -9.22 -13.18
C SER A 223 4.55 -8.96 -11.70
N GLY A 224 5.18 -7.94 -11.10
CA GLY A 224 4.96 -7.56 -9.71
C GLY A 224 3.54 -7.04 -9.44
N ASN A 225 3.30 -6.69 -8.18
CA ASN A 225 2.00 -6.24 -7.66
C ASN A 225 2.10 -4.93 -6.87
N TYR A 226 3.24 -4.24 -6.89
CA TYR A 226 3.49 -3.06 -6.07
C TYR A 226 2.51 -1.89 -6.29
N TYR A 227 1.88 -1.77 -7.46
CA TYR A 227 0.74 -0.87 -7.65
C TYR A 227 -0.54 -1.42 -7.00
N GLN A 228 -0.78 -2.73 -7.03
CA GLN A 228 -2.02 -3.38 -6.56
C GLN A 228 -1.99 -3.82 -5.10
N ALA A 229 -0.87 -3.66 -4.39
CA ALA A 229 -0.71 -4.11 -3.00
C ALA A 229 -1.37 -3.18 -1.96
N TRP A 230 -1.92 -2.03 -2.38
CA TRP A 230 -2.56 -1.04 -1.50
C TRP A 230 -3.70 -1.58 -0.61
N PRO A 231 -4.44 -2.66 -0.94
CA PRO A 231 -5.49 -3.19 -0.05
C PRO A 231 -4.94 -3.63 1.31
N PHE A 232 -3.65 -4.00 1.40
CA PHE A 232 -3.00 -4.23 2.69
C PHE A 232 -2.98 -2.97 3.54
N LEU A 233 -2.59 -1.83 2.97
CA LEU A 233 -2.58 -0.53 3.64
C LEU A 233 -4.00 -0.09 4.04
N THR A 234 -5.01 -0.41 3.21
CA THR A 234 -6.42 -0.19 3.54
C THR A 234 -6.88 -1.04 4.72
N TYR A 235 -6.51 -2.33 4.77
CA TYR A 235 -6.79 -3.19 5.92
C TYR A 235 -6.16 -2.66 7.21
N LEU A 236 -4.90 -2.20 7.15
CA LEU A 236 -4.22 -1.57 8.28
C LEU A 236 -4.91 -0.28 8.75
N THR A 237 -5.46 0.49 7.81
CA THR A 237 -6.13 1.76 8.08
C THR A 237 -7.52 1.55 8.70
N ASN A 238 -8.29 0.61 8.15
CA ASN A 238 -9.64 0.30 8.60
C ASN A 238 -9.66 -0.54 9.88
N ASN A 239 -8.60 -1.33 10.10
CA ASN A 239 -8.37 -2.14 11.28
C ASN A 239 -9.60 -2.97 11.72
N PRO A 240 -10.15 -3.82 10.83
CA PRO A 240 -11.37 -4.59 11.14
C PRO A 240 -11.19 -5.54 12.34
N ASP A 241 -9.95 -5.92 12.64
CA ASP A 241 -9.58 -6.77 13.78
C ASP A 241 -9.41 -6.02 15.11
N ASN A 242 -9.53 -4.69 15.13
CA ASN A 242 -9.28 -3.85 16.30
C ASN A 242 -7.89 -4.09 16.94
N ILE A 243 -6.87 -4.28 16.10
CA ILE A 243 -5.48 -4.46 16.53
C ILE A 243 -4.98 -3.16 17.16
N ALA A 244 -4.42 -3.26 18.36
CA ALA A 244 -3.91 -2.10 19.08
C ALA A 244 -2.80 -1.39 18.26
N GLY A 245 -2.87 -0.07 18.19
CA GLY A 245 -1.93 0.76 17.43
C GLY A 245 -2.29 0.94 15.96
N LEU A 246 -3.20 0.13 15.40
CA LEU A 246 -3.69 0.31 14.03
C LEU A 246 -5.00 1.14 13.98
N GLY A 247 -5.25 1.78 12.85
CA GLY A 247 -6.42 2.59 12.55
C GLY A 247 -6.12 3.67 11.51
N LYS A 248 -6.91 4.75 11.53
CA LYS A 248 -6.84 5.85 10.53
C LYS A 248 -5.45 6.48 10.37
N ASP A 249 -4.64 6.44 11.41
CA ASP A 249 -3.30 7.06 11.47
C ASP A 249 -2.16 6.03 11.26
N THR A 250 -2.46 4.76 10.95
CA THR A 250 -1.45 3.70 10.89
C THR A 250 -0.28 4.05 9.98
N LEU A 251 -0.54 4.43 8.72
CA LEU A 251 0.54 4.68 7.75
C LEU A 251 1.42 5.85 8.18
N HIS A 252 0.81 6.90 8.73
CA HIS A 252 1.56 8.03 9.25
C HIS A 252 2.42 7.63 10.45
N GLN A 253 1.89 6.83 11.39
CA GLN A 253 2.68 6.27 12.49
C GLN A 253 3.81 5.36 12.00
N MET A 254 3.58 4.56 10.94
CA MET A 254 4.62 3.75 10.31
C MET A 254 5.72 4.60 9.67
N MET A 255 5.44 5.83 9.22
CA MET A 255 6.48 6.74 8.74
C MET A 255 7.20 7.43 9.90
N LEU A 256 6.47 7.90 10.92
CA LEU A 256 7.05 8.57 12.09
C LEU A 256 7.94 7.65 12.94
N GLN A 257 7.58 6.38 13.05
CA GLN A 257 8.32 5.39 13.84
C GLN A 257 9.35 4.61 13.03
N TYR A 258 9.49 4.91 11.73
CA TYR A 258 10.53 4.31 10.90
C TYR A 258 11.91 4.77 11.40
N GLU A 259 12.83 3.82 11.57
CA GLU A 259 14.18 4.16 12.02
C GLU A 259 14.95 4.76 10.84
N ALA A 260 15.26 6.06 10.91
CA ALA A 260 15.97 6.77 9.86
C ALA A 260 17.28 6.05 9.49
N ASN A 261 17.52 5.86 8.18
CA ASN A 261 18.70 5.17 7.64
C ASN A 261 18.85 3.68 8.02
N SER A 262 17.82 3.04 8.58
CA SER A 262 17.85 1.60 8.88
C SER A 262 17.80 0.73 7.62
N ASN A 263 17.25 1.27 6.53
CA ASN A 263 16.92 0.55 5.30
C ASN A 263 16.11 -0.73 5.60
N GLU A 264 15.28 -0.72 6.64
CA GLU A 264 14.33 -1.79 6.93
C GLU A 264 13.14 -1.74 5.95
N THR A 265 12.36 -2.82 5.91
CA THR A 265 11.08 -2.80 5.18
C THR A 265 9.98 -2.20 6.06
N PRO A 266 8.91 -1.61 5.49
CA PRO A 266 7.76 -1.12 6.24
C PRO A 266 7.15 -2.12 7.24
N LEU A 267 7.30 -3.43 7.01
CA LEU A 267 6.84 -4.47 7.94
C LEU A 267 7.54 -4.42 9.30
N HIS A 268 8.80 -3.98 9.35
CA HIS A 268 9.54 -3.84 10.62
C HIS A 268 9.01 -2.68 11.46
N THR A 269 8.60 -1.59 10.81
CA THR A 269 7.91 -0.52 11.53
C THR A 269 6.50 -0.91 11.93
N LEU A 270 5.81 -1.72 11.11
CA LEU A 270 4.50 -2.26 11.49
C LEU A 270 4.57 -3.07 12.79
N ASP A 271 5.61 -3.89 12.98
CA ASP A 271 5.87 -4.61 14.24
C ASP A 271 5.94 -3.65 15.45
N ARG A 272 6.54 -2.46 15.27
CA ARG A 272 6.65 -1.45 16.32
C ARG A 272 5.34 -0.74 16.60
N VAL A 273 4.61 -0.38 15.54
CA VAL A 273 3.32 0.31 15.64
C VAL A 273 2.26 -0.59 16.28
N ALA A 274 2.21 -1.87 15.89
CA ALA A 274 1.16 -2.81 16.28
C ALA A 274 1.27 -3.38 17.70
N SER A 275 2.15 -2.83 18.54
CA SER A 275 2.31 -3.11 19.98
C SER A 275 2.45 -4.61 20.35
N ASN A 276 1.34 -5.35 20.39
CA ASN A 276 1.26 -6.74 20.86
C ASN A 276 0.93 -7.75 19.75
N THR A 277 0.86 -7.33 18.49
CA THR A 277 0.60 -8.22 17.35
C THR A 277 1.72 -8.03 16.33
N THR A 278 2.31 -9.12 15.89
CA THR A 278 3.41 -9.08 14.90
C THR A 278 2.88 -8.79 13.51
N ALA A 279 3.70 -8.18 12.65
CA ALA A 279 3.44 -7.97 11.23
C ALA A 279 3.11 -9.29 10.51
N ALA A 280 3.75 -10.40 10.90
CA ALA A 280 3.43 -11.74 10.41
C ALA A 280 1.99 -12.16 10.73
N GLU A 281 1.52 -11.93 11.97
CA GLU A 281 0.13 -12.21 12.37
C GLU A 281 -0.87 -11.28 11.68
N ILE A 282 -0.52 -10.00 11.53
CA ILE A 282 -1.34 -8.99 10.84
C ILE A 282 -1.50 -9.35 9.37
N VAL A 283 -0.42 -9.73 8.69
CA VAL A 283 -0.48 -10.21 7.29
C VAL A 283 -1.32 -11.49 7.19
N GLY A 284 -1.19 -12.41 8.15
CA GLY A 284 -1.99 -13.63 8.20
C GLY A 284 -3.49 -13.36 8.32
N LYS A 285 -3.88 -12.37 9.14
CA LYS A 285 -5.26 -11.90 9.27
C LYS A 285 -5.74 -11.14 8.03
N TYR A 286 -4.92 -10.25 7.49
CA TYR A 286 -5.20 -9.57 6.22
C TYR A 286 -5.58 -10.57 5.12
N TRP A 287 -4.77 -11.61 4.90
CA TRP A 287 -5.08 -12.62 3.90
C TRP A 287 -6.34 -13.44 4.22
N ALA A 288 -6.66 -13.64 5.50
CA ALA A 288 -7.92 -14.27 5.91
C ALA A 288 -9.13 -13.39 5.50
N HIS A 289 -9.06 -12.07 5.72
CA HIS A 289 -10.06 -11.12 5.24
C HIS A 289 -10.14 -11.08 3.71
N MET A 290 -9.00 -11.14 3.02
CA MET A 290 -8.96 -11.13 1.55
C MET A 290 -9.62 -12.35 0.90
N ALA A 291 -9.90 -13.44 1.64
CA ALA A 291 -10.72 -14.54 1.12
C ALA A 291 -12.12 -14.09 0.68
N TYR A 292 -12.65 -13.03 1.29
CA TYR A 292 -13.93 -12.41 0.93
C TYR A 292 -13.85 -10.88 0.79
N VAL A 293 -12.62 -10.35 0.68
CA VAL A 293 -12.28 -8.92 0.52
C VAL A 293 -13.00 -8.03 1.55
N ASP A 294 -13.19 -8.52 2.77
CA ASP A 294 -13.91 -7.81 3.82
C ASP A 294 -12.98 -6.98 4.71
N ILE A 295 -12.18 -6.15 4.07
CA ILE A 295 -11.16 -5.28 4.69
C ILE A 295 -11.70 -3.88 5.05
N GLY A 296 -13.01 -3.72 5.16
CA GLY A 296 -13.68 -2.43 5.35
C GLY A 296 -13.67 -1.53 4.10
N HIS A 297 -13.58 -2.13 2.90
CA HIS A 297 -13.64 -1.40 1.64
C HIS A 297 -14.81 -1.91 0.78
N ASP A 298 -15.96 -1.24 0.88
CA ASP A 298 -17.22 -1.68 0.29
C ASP A 298 -17.15 -1.89 -1.23
N GLN A 299 -16.56 -0.95 -1.98
CA GLN A 299 -16.48 -1.09 -3.44
C GLN A 299 -15.56 -2.26 -3.89
N ALA A 300 -14.44 -2.51 -3.19
CA ALA A 300 -13.56 -3.64 -3.48
C ALA A 300 -14.26 -4.98 -3.17
N GLN A 301 -15.03 -5.03 -2.08
CA GLN A 301 -15.84 -6.20 -1.74
C GLN A 301 -16.96 -6.42 -2.77
N GLU A 302 -17.61 -5.36 -3.24
CA GLU A 302 -18.59 -5.41 -4.33
C GLU A 302 -17.98 -6.02 -5.60
N ILE A 303 -16.83 -5.49 -6.05
CA ILE A 303 -16.10 -6.01 -7.22
C ILE A 303 -15.74 -7.48 -7.04
N PHE A 304 -15.26 -7.87 -5.86
CA PHE A 304 -14.98 -9.26 -5.57
C PHE A 304 -16.22 -10.15 -5.70
N ASN A 305 -17.35 -9.77 -5.09
CA ASN A 305 -18.57 -10.56 -5.17
C ASN A 305 -19.07 -10.72 -6.62
N GLN A 306 -18.82 -9.72 -7.48
CA GLN A 306 -19.17 -9.77 -8.91
C GLN A 306 -18.20 -10.64 -9.74
N ALA A 307 -16.93 -10.72 -9.34
CA ALA A 307 -15.87 -11.30 -10.15
C ALA A 307 -15.22 -12.57 -9.57
N LYS A 308 -15.63 -13.04 -8.37
CA LYS A 308 -14.98 -14.14 -7.64
C LYS A 308 -14.82 -15.42 -8.45
N ASP A 309 -15.76 -15.72 -9.34
CA ASP A 309 -15.73 -16.91 -10.20
C ASP A 309 -14.67 -16.82 -11.33
N SER A 310 -14.16 -15.61 -11.61
CA SER A 310 -13.08 -15.39 -12.59
C SER A 310 -11.67 -15.42 -11.98
N VAL A 311 -11.57 -15.41 -10.64
CA VAL A 311 -10.30 -15.38 -9.94
C VAL A 311 -9.65 -16.77 -9.98
N ASN A 312 -8.36 -16.81 -10.32
CA ASN A 312 -7.60 -18.05 -10.34
C ASN A 312 -7.15 -18.46 -8.92
N PHE A 313 -7.92 -19.36 -8.29
CA PHE A 313 -7.58 -19.98 -7.00
C PHE A 313 -6.94 -21.37 -7.13
N ALA A 314 -6.43 -21.75 -8.30
CA ALA A 314 -5.86 -23.08 -8.55
C ALA A 314 -4.45 -23.24 -7.94
N ASN A 315 -4.33 -23.08 -6.62
CA ASN A 315 -3.08 -23.03 -5.86
C ASN A 315 -2.45 -24.40 -5.57
N VAL A 316 -3.25 -25.46 -5.53
CA VAL A 316 -2.83 -26.79 -5.10
C VAL A 316 -3.23 -27.87 -6.10
N ASP A 317 -2.57 -29.02 -6.04
CA ASP A 317 -2.92 -30.25 -6.73
C ASP A 317 -3.32 -31.33 -5.72
N LYS A 318 -4.22 -32.23 -6.13
CA LYS A 318 -4.55 -33.41 -5.31
C LYS A 318 -3.33 -34.31 -5.17
N SER A 319 -3.03 -34.77 -3.96
CA SER A 319 -1.90 -35.63 -3.65
C SER A 319 -2.27 -36.65 -2.58
N GLY A 320 -2.43 -37.91 -2.99
CA GLY A 320 -2.97 -38.96 -2.11
C GLY A 320 -4.36 -38.60 -1.58
N ASP A 321 -4.53 -38.67 -0.26
CA ASP A 321 -5.77 -38.32 0.44
C ASP A 321 -5.90 -36.81 0.74
N GLY A 322 -4.95 -36.00 0.28
CA GLY A 322 -4.91 -34.56 0.55
C GLY A 322 -4.53 -33.74 -0.68
N TYR A 323 -3.90 -32.61 -0.42
CA TYR A 323 -3.50 -31.62 -1.41
C TYR A 323 -2.05 -31.20 -1.15
N LYS A 324 -1.34 -30.86 -2.22
CA LYS A 324 0.00 -30.28 -2.17
C LYS A 324 0.02 -28.97 -2.95
N VAL A 325 0.70 -27.95 -2.42
CA VAL A 325 0.87 -26.67 -3.10
C VAL A 325 1.62 -26.84 -4.43
N LYS A 326 1.21 -26.11 -5.46
CA LYS A 326 1.95 -26.02 -6.72
C LYS A 326 3.21 -25.20 -6.51
N SER A 327 4.36 -25.69 -6.95
CA SER A 327 5.63 -24.96 -6.79
C SER A 327 5.60 -23.54 -7.36
N ALA A 328 4.92 -23.35 -8.51
CA ALA A 328 4.77 -22.04 -9.15
C ALA A 328 3.83 -21.07 -8.40
N ARG A 329 3.02 -21.58 -7.47
CA ARG A 329 2.05 -20.81 -6.66
C ARG A 329 2.30 -20.94 -5.16
N ALA A 330 3.44 -21.51 -4.77
CA ALA A 330 3.84 -21.60 -3.38
C ALA A 330 3.96 -20.17 -2.82
N PRO A 331 3.27 -19.84 -1.71
CA PRO A 331 3.21 -18.47 -1.23
C PRO A 331 4.62 -18.01 -0.84
N ARG A 332 5.06 -16.92 -1.44
CA ARG A 332 6.32 -16.23 -1.15
C ARG A 332 6.15 -15.36 0.09
N TYR A 333 7.21 -14.67 0.49
CA TYR A 333 7.24 -13.93 1.75
C TYR A 333 6.05 -12.97 1.90
N MET A 334 5.27 -13.20 2.97
CA MET A 334 4.06 -12.46 3.31
C MET A 334 2.95 -12.56 2.25
N GLY A 335 3.06 -13.46 1.28
CA GLY A 335 2.01 -13.88 0.36
C GLY A 335 1.18 -15.03 0.91
N ALA A 336 0.10 -15.38 0.21
CA ALA A 336 -0.84 -16.41 0.60
C ALA A 336 -1.37 -17.26 -0.55
N ASN A 337 -1.94 -18.40 -0.18
CA ASN A 337 -2.86 -19.15 -1.00
C ASN A 337 -4.24 -19.10 -0.35
N ILE A 338 -5.24 -18.74 -1.15
CA ILE A 338 -6.66 -18.81 -0.80
C ILE A 338 -7.26 -19.97 -1.59
N MET A 339 -7.95 -20.87 -0.90
CA MET A 339 -8.54 -22.08 -1.46
C MET A 339 -10.03 -22.13 -1.09
N PRO A 340 -10.93 -21.67 -1.99
CA PRO A 340 -12.36 -21.88 -1.83
C PRO A 340 -12.67 -23.36 -1.65
N LEU A 341 -13.59 -23.66 -0.74
CA LEU A 341 -13.95 -25.03 -0.39
C LEU A 341 -15.37 -25.34 -0.84
N THR A 342 -15.56 -26.54 -1.38
CA THR A 342 -16.87 -27.17 -1.55
C THR A 342 -17.19 -28.01 -0.32
N THR A 343 -18.34 -27.73 0.30
CA THR A 343 -18.82 -28.40 1.51
C THR A 343 -20.31 -28.73 1.37
N SER A 344 -20.76 -29.84 1.96
CA SER A 344 -22.18 -30.20 2.07
C SER A 344 -22.83 -29.67 3.36
N GLY A 345 -22.12 -28.82 4.10
CA GLY A 345 -22.43 -28.47 5.49
C GLY A 345 -21.86 -29.47 6.51
N GLY A 346 -21.71 -29.01 7.75
CA GLY A 346 -21.13 -29.75 8.87
C GLY A 346 -19.69 -29.36 9.19
N LYS A 347 -19.02 -30.22 9.96
CA LYS A 347 -17.66 -29.98 10.43
C LYS A 347 -16.62 -30.12 9.32
N VAL A 348 -15.80 -29.10 9.15
CA VAL A 348 -14.60 -29.13 8.31
C VAL A 348 -13.38 -29.23 9.20
N ASP A 349 -12.59 -30.29 9.05
CA ASP A 349 -11.33 -30.52 9.75
C ASP A 349 -10.16 -30.32 8.79
N VAL A 350 -9.15 -29.57 9.23
CA VAL A 350 -7.95 -29.23 8.45
C VAL A 350 -6.71 -29.64 9.21
N LYS A 351 -5.74 -30.22 8.49
CA LYS A 351 -4.39 -30.44 8.99
C LYS A 351 -3.37 -30.13 7.90
N ILE A 352 -2.55 -29.11 8.15
CA ILE A 352 -1.49 -28.62 7.28
C ILE A 352 -0.14 -29.12 7.81
N THR A 353 0.74 -29.52 6.91
CA THR A 353 2.12 -29.89 7.18
C THR A 353 3.04 -29.01 6.34
N SER A 354 3.99 -28.36 6.99
CA SER A 354 5.08 -27.62 6.34
C SER A 354 6.33 -27.69 7.21
N ALA A 355 7.50 -27.55 6.59
CA ALA A 355 8.75 -27.31 7.30
C ALA A 355 8.98 -25.81 7.58
N GLY A 356 8.27 -24.92 6.88
CA GLY A 356 8.33 -23.48 7.07
C GLY A 356 7.32 -22.99 8.10
N GLU A 357 7.50 -21.75 8.55
CA GLU A 357 6.55 -21.05 9.41
C GLU A 357 5.43 -20.41 8.57
N PHE A 358 4.20 -20.46 9.08
CA PHE A 358 3.03 -19.96 8.39
C PHE A 358 1.90 -19.63 9.36
N THR A 359 0.96 -18.82 8.89
CA THR A 359 -0.36 -18.62 9.51
C THR A 359 -1.41 -19.23 8.60
N ALA A 360 -2.42 -19.86 9.20
CA ALA A 360 -3.54 -20.41 8.43
C ALA A 360 -4.87 -20.16 9.13
N HIS A 361 -5.90 -19.93 8.32
CA HIS A 361 -7.26 -19.65 8.77
C HIS A 361 -8.26 -20.42 7.91
N LEU A 362 -9.34 -20.89 8.55
CA LEU A 362 -10.60 -21.08 7.84
C LEU A 362 -11.37 -19.75 7.90
N ALA A 363 -11.55 -19.10 6.76
CA ALA A 363 -12.45 -17.96 6.60
C ALA A 363 -13.82 -18.49 6.17
N ILE A 364 -14.87 -18.15 6.92
CA ILE A 364 -16.21 -18.67 6.66
C ILE A 364 -17.19 -17.50 6.62
N LYS A 365 -17.79 -17.31 5.45
CA LYS A 365 -18.71 -16.23 5.14
C LYS A 365 -20.15 -16.71 5.32
N GLY A 366 -20.84 -16.07 6.27
CA GLY A 366 -22.28 -16.16 6.42
C GLY A 366 -23.00 -15.10 5.59
N ALA A 367 -24.26 -14.83 5.94
CA ALA A 367 -25.09 -13.87 5.22
C ALA A 367 -24.64 -12.40 5.38
N SER A 368 -24.09 -12.04 6.55
CA SER A 368 -23.78 -10.65 6.90
C SER A 368 -22.38 -10.42 7.48
N SER A 369 -21.62 -11.49 7.74
CA SER A 369 -20.29 -11.39 8.34
C SER A 369 -19.42 -12.56 7.93
N VAL A 370 -18.11 -12.37 8.06
CA VAL A 370 -17.12 -13.43 7.94
C VAL A 370 -16.55 -13.70 9.32
N ARG A 371 -16.35 -14.98 9.62
CA ARG A 371 -15.70 -15.44 10.85
C ARG A 371 -14.45 -16.21 10.50
N TYR A 372 -13.41 -16.03 11.30
CA TYR A 372 -12.10 -16.63 11.06
C TYR A 372 -11.75 -17.60 12.18
N VAL A 373 -11.39 -18.82 11.80
CA VAL A 373 -10.87 -19.82 12.73
C VAL A 373 -9.40 -20.02 12.44
N GLN A 374 -8.55 -19.53 13.33
CA GLN A 374 -7.11 -19.74 13.26
C GLN A 374 -6.78 -21.23 13.44
N LEU A 375 -5.97 -21.78 12.54
CA LEU A 375 -5.50 -23.17 12.60
C LEU A 375 -4.18 -23.21 13.36
N ALA A 376 -4.28 -23.28 14.70
CA ALA A 376 -3.10 -23.32 15.56
C ALA A 376 -2.19 -24.50 15.20
N ASN A 377 -0.90 -24.20 14.96
CA ASN A 377 0.09 -25.19 14.51
C ASN A 377 -0.35 -25.97 13.24
N GLY A 378 -1.11 -25.32 12.36
CA GLY A 378 -1.59 -25.90 11.11
C GLY A 378 -2.77 -26.84 11.24
N ALA A 379 -3.39 -26.97 12.43
CA ALA A 379 -4.53 -27.86 12.62
C ALA A 379 -5.70 -27.14 13.28
N GLY A 380 -6.92 -27.52 12.90
CA GLY A 380 -8.12 -26.98 13.48
C GLY A 380 -9.37 -27.44 12.74
N SER A 381 -10.52 -27.00 13.24
CA SER A 381 -11.80 -27.37 12.65
C SER A 381 -12.84 -26.29 12.89
N ALA A 382 -13.82 -26.20 12.01
CA ALA A 382 -14.96 -25.31 12.15
C ALA A 382 -16.23 -25.99 11.65
N GLU A 383 -17.37 -25.70 12.28
CA GLU A 383 -18.66 -26.00 11.69
C GLU A 383 -18.92 -25.03 10.53
N VAL A 384 -19.47 -25.54 9.43
CA VAL A 384 -19.95 -24.75 8.30
C VAL A 384 -21.44 -25.08 8.12
N ALA A 385 -22.30 -24.11 8.36
CA ALA A 385 -23.73 -24.25 8.20
C ALA A 385 -24.12 -24.31 6.71
N SER A 386 -25.29 -24.87 6.43
CA SER A 386 -25.85 -24.84 5.08
C SER A 386 -26.02 -23.39 4.61
N GLY A 387 -25.49 -23.09 3.42
CA GLY A 387 -25.53 -21.76 2.82
C GLY A 387 -24.35 -20.84 3.19
N GLU A 388 -23.43 -21.27 4.07
CA GLU A 388 -22.17 -20.56 4.29
C GLU A 388 -21.13 -20.93 3.21
N GLU A 389 -20.29 -19.96 2.83
CA GLU A 389 -19.11 -20.18 1.99
C GLU A 389 -17.89 -20.35 2.88
N ALA A 390 -17.00 -21.30 2.58
CA ALA A 390 -15.76 -21.49 3.34
C ALA A 390 -14.53 -21.44 2.42
N SER A 391 -13.44 -20.85 2.92
CA SER A 391 -12.13 -20.83 2.27
C SER A 391 -11.04 -21.18 3.26
N LEU A 392 -10.11 -22.05 2.87
CA LEU A 392 -8.86 -22.21 3.57
C LEU A 392 -7.89 -21.13 3.09
N VAL A 393 -7.17 -20.50 4.01
CA VAL A 393 -6.12 -19.53 3.71
C VAL A 393 -4.82 -19.97 4.38
N VAL A 394 -3.73 -20.01 3.63
CA VAL A 394 -2.38 -20.33 4.13
C VAL A 394 -1.43 -19.24 3.66
N ALA A 395 -0.83 -18.50 4.61
CA ALA A 395 0.09 -17.40 4.32
C ALA A 395 1.50 -17.72 4.83
N ASN A 396 2.52 -17.41 4.02
CA ASN A 396 3.93 -17.58 4.37
C ASN A 396 4.40 -16.39 5.21
N THR A 397 4.22 -16.53 6.52
CA THR A 397 4.39 -15.47 7.52
C THR A 397 5.43 -15.93 8.55
N PRO A 398 6.73 -15.94 8.19
CA PRO A 398 7.78 -16.29 9.14
C PRO A 398 7.81 -15.31 10.30
N LYS A 399 8.15 -15.78 11.49
CA LYS A 399 8.18 -14.94 12.71
C LYS A 399 9.28 -13.89 12.65
N THR A 400 10.37 -14.21 11.98
CA THR A 400 11.48 -13.27 11.78
C THR A 400 11.27 -12.55 10.46
N LEU A 401 11.14 -11.22 10.53
CA LEU A 401 11.05 -10.39 9.34
C LEU A 401 12.35 -10.43 8.54
N ILE A 402 12.20 -10.43 7.23
CA ILE A 402 13.31 -10.42 6.28
C ILE A 402 13.47 -9.02 5.70
N LEU A 403 14.71 -8.56 5.67
CA LEU A 403 15.11 -7.40 4.89
C LEU A 403 15.16 -7.77 3.40
N TYR A 404 14.21 -7.26 2.61
CA TYR A 404 14.19 -7.49 1.15
C TYR A 404 14.01 -6.17 0.39
N ASN A 405 14.57 -6.11 -0.82
CA ASN A 405 14.28 -5.05 -1.78
C ASN A 405 13.25 -5.59 -2.79
N GLY A 406 12.08 -4.96 -2.86
CA GLY A 406 10.98 -5.40 -3.73
C GLY A 406 11.32 -5.37 -5.22
N PHE A 407 12.30 -4.57 -5.64
CA PHE A 407 12.79 -4.53 -7.02
C PHE A 407 13.90 -5.56 -7.31
N GLN A 408 14.39 -6.28 -6.29
CA GLN A 408 15.50 -7.25 -6.41
C GLN A 408 15.16 -8.59 -5.74
N LEU A 409 14.10 -9.25 -6.22
CA LEU A 409 13.59 -10.49 -5.62
C LEU A 409 14.23 -11.77 -6.13
N ALA A 410 14.80 -11.79 -7.34
CA ALA A 410 15.20 -13.04 -8.02
C ALA A 410 16.10 -13.97 -7.17
N SER A 411 17.02 -13.39 -6.39
CA SER A 411 17.93 -14.11 -5.48
C SER A 411 17.61 -13.93 -4.00
N SER A 412 16.51 -13.25 -3.67
CA SER A 412 16.12 -12.94 -2.29
C SER A 412 15.46 -14.13 -1.60
N ASP A 413 15.69 -14.28 -0.31
CA ASP A 413 14.94 -15.22 0.54
C ASP A 413 13.43 -14.92 0.53
N ALA A 414 13.04 -13.67 0.29
CA ALA A 414 11.65 -13.28 0.16
C ALA A 414 10.93 -14.00 -1.00
N ASN A 415 11.68 -14.40 -2.04
CA ASN A 415 11.13 -15.05 -3.23
C ASN A 415 11.02 -16.58 -3.09
N LYS A 416 11.45 -17.15 -1.97
CA LYS A 416 11.30 -18.58 -1.68
C LYS A 416 9.84 -18.89 -1.33
N GLY A 417 9.22 -19.79 -2.09
CA GLY A 417 7.87 -20.26 -1.83
C GLY A 417 7.83 -21.25 -0.66
N LEU A 418 6.78 -21.16 0.16
CA LEU A 418 6.48 -22.11 1.22
C LEU A 418 5.97 -23.43 0.62
N ASP A 419 6.72 -24.52 0.74
CA ASP A 419 6.20 -25.86 0.45
C ASP A 419 5.31 -26.35 1.59
N TYR A 420 4.09 -26.78 1.27
CA TYR A 420 3.17 -27.34 2.24
C TYR A 420 2.22 -28.36 1.60
N SER A 421 1.69 -29.23 2.43
CA SER A 421 0.59 -30.13 2.09
C SER A 421 -0.48 -30.08 3.16
N PHE A 422 -1.69 -30.50 2.84
CA PHE A 422 -2.75 -30.57 3.84
C PHE A 422 -3.78 -31.65 3.51
N THR A 423 -4.48 -32.10 4.54
CA THR A 423 -5.66 -32.95 4.43
C THR A 423 -6.90 -32.18 4.86
N LEU A 424 -8.02 -32.42 4.17
CA LEU A 424 -9.34 -31.91 4.52
C LEU A 424 -10.28 -33.07 4.80
N THR A 425 -11.09 -32.96 5.84
CA THR A 425 -12.26 -33.81 6.07
C THR A 425 -13.50 -32.93 6.14
N GLY A 426 -14.62 -33.38 5.57
CA GLY A 426 -15.87 -32.61 5.51
C GLY A 426 -15.94 -31.55 4.39
N ALA A 427 -14.86 -31.36 3.62
CA ALA A 427 -14.83 -30.48 2.46
C ALA A 427 -13.78 -30.92 1.43
N THR A 428 -13.87 -30.38 0.22
CA THR A 428 -12.84 -30.48 -0.83
C THR A 428 -12.49 -29.09 -1.35
N VAL A 429 -11.28 -28.90 -1.88
CA VAL A 429 -10.96 -27.68 -2.65
C VAL A 429 -11.84 -27.65 -3.91
N ALA A 430 -12.43 -26.48 -4.19
CA ALA A 430 -13.36 -26.25 -5.30
C ALA A 430 -12.67 -26.26 -6.68
#